data_AF-A0A1V4IRZ6-F1
#
_entry.id   AF-A0A1V4IRZ6-F1
#
_cell.length_a   1.000
_cell.length_b   1.000
_cell.length_c   1.000
_cell.angle_alpha   90.00
_cell.angle_beta   90.00
_cell.angle_gamma   90.00
#
_symmetry.space_group_name_H-M   'P 1'
#
loop_
_entity.id
_entity.type
_entity.pdbx_description
1 polymer ?
#
loop_
_entity_poly.entity_id
_entity_poly.type
_entity_poly.pdbx_seq_one_letter_code
_entity_poly.pdbx_strand_id
1 'polypeptide(L)'
;MKKINSNDLGGKVVGVIVMFCFIVPVLCYLLRKLFGFIPARILIIISLVIGGCISFFSIIILIIEFRQDRKLDMFYKNHRNSKMQLEDGILECQNCGNRKIKENDSFCASCGVVFTDYIDKAPY
;
A
#
# COMPACT_ATOMS: atom_id res chain seq x y z
N MET A 1 -7.37 -3.86 10.36
CA MET A 1 -7.81 -2.96 9.24
C MET A 1 -7.90 -3.77 7.95
N LYS A 2 -8.94 -3.58 7.11
CA LYS A 2 -9.02 -4.27 5.80
C LYS A 2 -7.91 -3.76 4.88
N LYS A 3 -7.00 -4.64 4.45
CA LYS A 3 -5.93 -4.28 3.50
C LYS A 3 -6.58 -3.79 2.21
N ILE A 4 -6.46 -2.49 1.94
CA ILE A 4 -6.89 -1.92 0.67
C ILE A 4 -5.98 -2.54 -0.39
N ASN A 5 -6.57 -3.13 -1.44
CA ASN A 5 -5.79 -3.68 -2.54
C ASN A 5 -5.23 -2.52 -3.37
N SER A 6 -4.08 -2.00 -2.93
CA SER A 6 -3.42 -0.82 -3.50
C SER A 6 -2.95 -1.03 -4.94
N ASN A 7 -2.82 -2.28 -5.41
CA ASN A 7 -2.46 -2.55 -6.80
C ASN A 7 -3.58 -2.20 -7.79
N ASP A 8 -4.83 -2.61 -7.52
CA ASP A 8 -5.97 -2.31 -8.42
C ASP A 8 -6.41 -0.84 -8.29
N LEU A 9 -6.43 -0.32 -7.05
CA LEU A 9 -6.82 1.07 -6.81
C LEU A 9 -5.73 2.05 -7.25
N GLY A 10 -4.46 1.73 -7.00
CA GLY A 10 -3.31 2.57 -7.37
C GLY A 10 -3.20 2.75 -8.87
N GLY A 11 -3.40 1.69 -9.66
CA GLY A 11 -3.43 1.79 -11.12
C GLY A 11 -4.52 2.75 -11.62
N LYS A 12 -5.72 2.71 -11.03
CA LYS A 12 -6.82 3.63 -11.36
C LYS A 12 -6.47 5.07 -11.02
N VAL A 13 -5.89 5.32 -9.85
CA VAL A 13 -5.48 6.67 -9.41
C VAL A 13 -4.39 7.24 -10.32
N VAL A 14 -3.37 6.43 -10.67
CA VAL A 14 -2.34 6.83 -11.63
C VAL A 14 -2.95 7.18 -12.99
N GLY A 15 -3.91 6.39 -13.47
CA GLY A 15 -4.64 6.68 -14.69
C GLY A 15 -5.35 8.04 -14.66
N VAL A 16 -6.01 8.39 -13.55
CA VAL A 16 -6.65 9.70 -13.35
C VAL A 16 -5.61 10.82 -13.34
N ILE A 17 -4.48 10.64 -12.65
CA ILE A 17 -3.38 11.63 -12.63
C ILE A 17 -2.86 11.87 -14.06
N VAL A 18 -2.59 10.81 -14.81
CA VAL A 18 -2.11 10.92 -16.20
C VAL A 18 -3.13 11.63 -17.08
N MET A 19 -4.43 11.35 -16.90
CA MET A 19 -5.50 12.01 -17.64
C MET A 19 -5.49 13.53 -17.43
N PHE A 20 -5.44 13.99 -16.18
CA PHE A 20 -5.52 15.43 -15.85
C PHE A 20 -4.18 16.16 -16.00
N CYS A 21 -3.05 15.50 -15.78
CA CYS A 21 -1.73 16.15 -15.90
C CYS A 21 -1.20 16.16 -17.34
N PHE A 22 -1.60 15.21 -18.18
CA PHE A 22 -1.05 15.06 -19.53
C PHE A 22 -2.12 15.06 -20.61
N ILE A 23 -3.07 14.12 -20.58
CA ILE A 23 -3.99 13.90 -21.71
C ILE A 23 -4.86 15.15 -21.97
N VAL A 24 -5.55 15.65 -20.95
CA VAL A 24 -6.44 16.81 -21.07
C VAL A 24 -5.65 18.07 -21.44
N PRO A 25 -4.52 18.43 -20.78
CA PRO A 25 -3.71 19.58 -21.19
C PRO A 25 -3.21 19.51 -22.63
N VAL A 26 -2.74 18.35 -23.09
CA VAL A 26 -2.24 18.16 -24.45
C VAL A 26 -3.37 18.31 -25.47
N LEU A 27 -4.53 17.70 -25.22
CA LEU A 27 -5.70 17.84 -26.09
C LEU A 27 -6.17 19.30 -26.17
N CYS A 28 -6.29 19.99 -25.03
CA CYS A 28 -6.67 21.40 -25.01
C CYS A 28 -5.65 22.29 -25.74
N TYR A 29 -4.35 21.98 -25.62
CA TYR A 29 -3.29 22.70 -26.35
C TYR A 29 -3.41 22.51 -27.87
N LEU A 30 -3.64 21.27 -28.32
CA LEU A 30 -3.85 20.97 -29.74
C LEU A 30 -5.11 21.65 -30.29
N LEU A 31 -6.21 21.61 -29.54
CA LEU A 31 -7.46 22.29 -29.91
C LEU A 31 -7.26 23.81 -30.01
N ARG A 32 -6.47 24.41 -29.11
CA ARG A 32 -6.10 25.82 -29.21
C ARG A 32 -5.33 26.12 -30.49
N LYS A 33 -4.35 25.27 -30.81
CA LYS A 33 -3.46 25.45 -31.97
C LYS A 33 -4.19 25.27 -33.30
N LEU A 34 -5.13 24.33 -33.37
CA LEU A 34 -5.84 23.99 -34.62
C LEU A 34 -7.09 24.85 -34.85
N PHE A 35 -7.85 25.16 -33.80
CA PHE A 35 -9.17 25.79 -33.93
C PHE A 35 -9.25 27.18 -33.29
N GLY A 36 -8.14 27.69 -32.73
CA GLY A 36 -8.13 28.99 -32.05
C GLY A 36 -8.97 29.02 -30.78
N PHE A 37 -9.14 27.88 -30.11
CA PHE A 37 -10.00 27.74 -28.94
C PHE A 37 -9.53 28.60 -27.76
N ILE A 38 -10.16 29.77 -27.58
CA ILE A 38 -9.79 30.82 -26.61
C ILE A 38 -9.78 30.30 -25.15
N PRO A 39 -10.79 29.55 -24.65
CA PRO A 39 -10.80 29.13 -23.25
C PRO A 39 -9.86 27.96 -22.96
N ALA A 40 -9.14 27.42 -23.96
CA ALA A 40 -8.19 26.32 -23.77
C ALA A 40 -7.18 26.59 -22.66
N ARG A 41 -6.69 27.83 -22.55
CA ARG A 41 -5.68 28.19 -21.53
C ARG A 41 -6.21 28.02 -20.11
N ILE A 42 -7.47 28.39 -19.87
CA ILE A 42 -8.10 28.27 -18.55
C ILE A 42 -8.33 26.79 -18.22
N LEU A 43 -8.83 26.00 -19.17
CA LEU A 43 -9.06 24.56 -18.98
C LEU A 43 -7.75 23.81 -18.69
N ILE A 44 -6.66 24.14 -19.38
CA ILE A 44 -5.33 23.57 -19.11
C ILE A 44 -4.92 23.83 -17.66
N ILE A 45 -5.05 25.08 -17.18
CA ILE A 45 -4.67 25.45 -15.81
C ILE A 45 -5.51 24.69 -14.78
N ILE A 46 -6.84 24.68 -14.95
CA ILE A 46 -7.74 23.96 -14.04
C ILE A 46 -7.41 22.46 -14.00
N SER A 47 -7.21 21.86 -15.17
CA SER A 47 -6.87 20.44 -15.28
C SER A 47 -5.56 20.09 -14.57
N LEU A 48 -4.52 20.92 -14.77
CA LEU A 48 -3.23 20.75 -14.11
C LEU A 48 -3.32 20.94 -12.58
N VAL A 49 -4.11 21.90 -12.10
CA VAL A 49 -4.32 22.11 -10.67
C VAL A 49 -5.01 20.90 -10.05
N ILE A 50 -6.07 20.38 -10.67
CA ILE A 50 -6.78 19.18 -10.20
C ILE A 50 -5.84 17.97 -10.18
N GLY A 51 -5.15 17.71 -11.29
CA GLY A 51 -4.20 16.59 -11.39
C GLY A 51 -3.06 16.71 -10.37
N GLY A 52 -2.53 17.91 -10.17
CA GLY A 52 -1.50 18.21 -9.18
C GLY A 52 -1.96 17.95 -7.74
N CYS A 53 -3.17 18.39 -7.38
CA CYS A 53 -3.76 18.10 -6.08
C CYS A 53 -3.93 16.59 -5.84
N ILE A 54 -4.49 15.86 -6.81
CA ILE A 54 -4.66 14.39 -6.71
C ILE A 54 -3.30 13.71 -6.55
N SER A 55 -2.31 14.11 -7.33
CA SER A 55 -0.94 13.58 -7.26
C SER A 55 -0.31 13.81 -5.89
N PHE A 56 -0.43 15.03 -5.34
CA PHE A 56 0.10 15.37 -4.02
C PHE A 56 -0.48 14.49 -2.91
N PHE A 57 -1.81 14.34 -2.84
CA PHE A 57 -2.44 13.48 -1.84
C PHE A 57 -2.05 12.00 -2.02
N SER A 58 -1.95 11.55 -3.27
CA SER A 58 -1.55 10.17 -3.58
C SER A 58 -0.14 9.86 -3.10
N ILE A 59 0.80 10.80 -3.28
CA ILE A 59 2.18 10.67 -2.78
C ILE A 59 2.20 10.57 -1.25
N ILE A 60 1.41 11.39 -0.55
CA ILE A 60 1.32 11.34 0.92
C ILE A 60 0.85 9.96 1.39
N ILE A 61 -0.22 9.42 0.78
CA ILE A 61 -0.75 8.11 1.12
C ILE A 61 0.31 7.03 0.89
N LEU A 62 1.00 7.08 -0.25
CA LEU A 62 2.05 6.11 -0.59
C LEU A 62 3.21 6.14 0.40
N ILE A 63 3.61 7.33 0.87
CA ILE A 63 4.64 7.46 1.91
C ILE A 63 4.18 6.82 3.23
N ILE A 64 2.91 6.99 3.60
CA ILE A 64 2.33 6.38 4.81
C ILE A 64 2.33 4.84 4.68
N GLU A 65 1.84 4.32 3.56
CA GLU A 65 1.79 2.89 3.26
C GLU A 65 3.20 2.28 3.29
N PHE A 66 4.17 2.94 2.65
CA PHE A 66 5.56 2.49 2.64
C PHE A 66 6.19 2.46 4.04
N ARG A 67 5.85 3.43 4.91
CA ARG A 67 6.29 3.42 6.31
C ARG A 67 5.65 2.30 7.12
N GLN A 68 4.37 2.04 6.90
CA GLN A 68 3.66 0.93 7.55
C GLN A 68 4.24 -0.42 7.14
N ASP A 69 4.44 -0.63 5.83
CA ASP A 69 5.04 -1.85 5.29
C ASP A 69 6.45 -2.08 5.83
N ARG A 70 7.28 -1.03 5.88
CA ARG A 70 8.63 -1.14 6.45
C ARG A 70 8.59 -1.51 7.93
N LYS A 71 7.67 -0.93 8.70
CA LYS A 71 7.54 -1.26 10.12
C LYS A 71 7.06 -2.71 10.32
N LEU A 72 6.15 -3.17 9.46
CA LEU A 72 5.66 -4.54 9.48
C LEU A 72 6.75 -5.55 9.09
N ASP A 73 7.54 -5.26 8.07
CA ASP A 73 8.69 -6.08 7.65
C ASP A 73 9.74 -6.18 8.77
N MET A 74 10.08 -5.06 9.42
CA MET A 74 10.98 -5.07 10.56
C MET A 74 10.40 -5.87 11.74
N PHE A 75 9.10 -5.76 11.99
CA PHE A 75 8.44 -6.53 13.04
C PHE A 75 8.57 -8.04 12.79
N TYR A 76 8.25 -8.53 11.59
CA TYR A 76 8.36 -9.95 11.26
C TYR A 76 9.81 -10.45 11.25
N LYS A 77 10.77 -9.62 10.81
CA LYS A 77 12.20 -9.96 10.89
C LYS A 77 12.68 -10.12 12.33
N ASN A 78 12.30 -9.19 13.20
CA ASN A 78 12.71 -9.22 14.61
C ASN A 78 12.04 -10.34 15.40
N HIS A 79 10.88 -10.80 14.95
CA HIS A 79 10.10 -11.83 15.64
C HIS A 79 9.99 -13.13 14.84
N ARG A 80 10.98 -13.42 13.98
CA ARG A 80 10.94 -14.62 13.13
C ARG A 80 10.85 -15.93 13.94
N ASN A 81 11.39 -15.93 15.14
CA ASN A 81 11.39 -17.08 16.05
C ASN A 81 10.30 -16.98 17.12
N SER A 82 9.21 -16.24 16.85
CA SER A 82 8.07 -16.18 17.76
C SER A 82 6.90 -17.05 17.27
N LYS A 83 6.00 -17.31 18.20
CA LYS A 83 4.66 -17.83 17.91
C LYS A 83 3.65 -16.69 18.10
N MET A 84 2.68 -16.63 17.21
CA MET A 84 1.72 -15.53 17.14
C MET A 84 0.30 -16.06 17.21
N GLN A 85 -0.56 -15.38 17.96
CA GLN A 85 -1.98 -15.69 18.01
C GLN A 85 -2.73 -15.05 16.84
N LEU A 86 -3.53 -15.87 16.15
CA LEU A 86 -4.48 -15.44 15.14
C LEU A 86 -5.88 -15.26 15.77
N GLU A 87 -6.78 -14.59 15.05
CA GLU A 87 -8.14 -14.25 15.55
C GLU A 87 -8.96 -15.49 15.98
N ASP A 88 -8.71 -16.66 15.39
CA ASP A 88 -9.41 -17.92 15.71
C ASP A 88 -8.81 -18.67 16.92
N GLY A 89 -7.92 -18.04 17.70
CA GLY A 89 -7.18 -18.68 18.78
C GLY A 89 -6.10 -19.68 18.30
N ILE A 90 -5.85 -19.71 17.00
CA ILE A 90 -4.84 -20.56 16.37
C ILE A 90 -3.47 -19.89 16.53
N LEU A 91 -2.44 -20.68 16.89
CA LEU A 91 -1.07 -20.20 16.95
C LEU A 91 -0.33 -20.50 15.64
N GLU A 92 0.37 -19.49 15.14
CA GLU A 92 1.17 -19.58 13.92
C GLU A 92 2.65 -19.32 14.21
N CYS A 93 3.51 -20.18 13.67
CA CYS A 93 4.96 -19.98 13.67
C CYS A 93 5.34 -18.91 12.66
N GLN A 94 5.94 -17.81 13.13
CA GLN A 94 6.33 -16.67 12.27
C GLN A 94 7.46 -16.98 11.29
N ASN A 95 8.20 -18.07 11.49
CA ASN A 95 9.27 -18.47 10.57
C ASN A 95 8.76 -19.20 9.31
N CYS A 96 7.71 -20.01 9.44
CA CYS A 96 7.29 -20.94 8.37
C CYS A 96 5.78 -20.99 8.12
N GLY A 97 4.96 -20.26 8.89
CA GLY A 97 3.51 -20.25 8.75
C GLY A 97 2.81 -21.53 9.25
N ASN A 98 3.50 -22.41 10.00
CA ASN A 98 2.85 -23.58 10.57
C ASN A 98 1.82 -23.17 11.63
N ARG A 99 0.57 -23.61 11.46
CA ARG A 99 -0.59 -23.31 12.32
C ARG A 99 -0.93 -24.39 13.36
N LYS A 100 -0.18 -25.49 13.38
CA LYS A 100 -0.38 -26.60 14.32
C LYS A 100 0.47 -26.42 15.59
N ILE A 101 0.65 -25.18 16.05
CA ILE A 101 1.44 -24.83 17.23
C ILE A 101 0.53 -24.84 18.46
N LYS A 102 1.02 -25.36 19.58
CA LYS A 102 0.36 -25.28 20.89
C LYS A 102 1.02 -24.22 21.77
N GLU A 103 0.29 -23.72 22.77
CA GLU A 103 0.81 -22.70 23.70
C GLU A 103 2.08 -23.15 24.42
N ASN A 104 2.20 -24.44 24.75
CA ASN A 104 3.35 -24.97 25.48
C ASN A 104 4.51 -25.43 24.59
N ASP A 105 4.39 -25.32 23.26
CA ASP A 105 5.46 -25.71 22.36
C ASP A 105 6.63 -24.73 22.49
N SER A 106 7.83 -25.29 22.72
CA SER A 106 9.10 -24.56 22.76
C SER A 106 9.79 -24.50 21.41
N PHE A 107 9.35 -25.29 20.43
CA PHE A 107 9.88 -25.28 19.07
C PHE A 107 8.81 -25.63 18.03
N CYS A 108 9.04 -25.23 16.77
CA CYS A 108 8.15 -25.59 15.67
C CYS A 108 8.46 -26.98 15.13
N ALA A 109 7.49 -27.88 15.13
CA ALA A 109 7.65 -29.22 14.54
C ALA A 109 7.88 -29.22 13.01
N SER A 110 7.56 -28.13 12.31
CA SER A 110 7.70 -28.02 10.84
C SER A 110 9.08 -27.54 10.41
N CYS A 111 9.57 -26.45 11.02
CA CYS A 111 10.84 -25.82 10.62
C CYS A 111 11.95 -25.91 11.67
N GLY A 112 11.70 -26.52 12.82
CA GLY A 112 12.68 -26.73 13.89
C GLY A 112 13.10 -25.47 14.66
N VAL A 113 12.48 -24.32 14.40
CA VAL A 113 12.82 -23.08 15.11
C VAL A 113 12.44 -23.16 16.59
N VAL A 114 13.33 -22.72 17.48
CA VAL A 114 13.03 -22.58 18.92
C VAL A 114 12.32 -21.26 19.15
N PHE A 115 11.19 -21.31 19.85
CA PHE A 115 10.40 -20.12 20.15
C PHE A 115 11.04 -19.30 21.26
N THR A 116 11.28 -18.01 21.00
CA THR A 116 11.81 -17.07 22.00
C THR A 116 10.71 -16.28 22.67
N ASP A 117 9.66 -15.94 21.92
CA ASP A 117 8.62 -15.00 22.34
C ASP A 117 7.22 -15.45 21.91
N TYR A 118 6.22 -14.94 22.63
CA TYR A 118 4.80 -15.05 22.31
C TYR A 118 4.26 -13.68 21.91
N ILE A 119 3.51 -13.61 20.81
CA ILE A 119 2.95 -12.38 20.28
C ILE A 119 1.43 -12.49 20.21
N ASP A 120 0.76 -11.67 21.01
CA ASP A 120 -0.71 -11.63 21.06
C ASP A 120 -1.32 -11.12 19.75
N LYS A 121 -0.65 -10.15 19.09
CA LYS A 121 -1.14 -9.52 17.86
C LYS A 121 -0.06 -8.81 17.05
N ALA A 122 -0.32 -8.66 15.76
CA ALA A 122 0.50 -7.86 14.87
C ALA A 122 0.44 -6.38 15.28
N PRO A 123 1.43 -5.55 14.92
CA PRO A 123 1.40 -4.14 15.26
C PRO A 123 0.27 -3.31 14.59
N TYR A 124 -0.67 -3.91 13.85
CA TYR A 124 -1.77 -3.25 13.14
C TYR A 124 -2.99 -4.15 12.90
#